data_AF-X1TAZ2-F1
#
_entry.id   AF-X1TAZ2-F1
#
_cell.length_a   1.000
_cell.length_b   1.000
_cell.length_c   1.000
_cell.angle_alpha   90.00
_cell.angle_beta   90.00
_cell.angle_gamma   90.00
#
_symmetry.space_group_name_H-M   'P 1'
#
loop_
_entity.id
_entity.type
_entity.pdbx_description
1 polymer ?
#
loop_
_entity_poly.entity_id
_entity_poly.type
_entity_poly.pdbx_seq_one_letter_code
_entity_poly.pdbx_strand_id
1 'polypeptide(L)' 'MELLPQHVVNGLFIGSIYALVAMGLTLIFSVMRVVNMAHGHLYMVGGYMCWFMVHTLTGNFWLGIILGAAGGAGIG' A
#
# COMPACT_ATOMS: atom_id res chain seq x y z
N MET A 1 -11.65 -27.21 -32.30
CA MET A 1 -11.10 -25.90 -32.72
C MET A 1 -11.95 -24.71 -32.27
N GLU A 2 -13.13 -24.90 -31.65
CA GLU A 2 -14.01 -23.79 -31.23
C GLU A 2 -13.69 -23.18 -29.85
N LEU A 3 -12.85 -23.83 -29.06
CA LEU A 3 -12.48 -23.36 -27.70
C LEU A 3 -11.48 -22.19 -27.72
N LEU A 4 -10.65 -22.10 -28.76
CA LEU A 4 -9.62 -21.07 -28.89
C LEU A 4 -10.22 -19.64 -28.89
N PRO A 5 -11.25 -19.32 -29.71
CA PRO A 5 -11.88 -18.00 -29.65
C PRO A 5 -12.56 -17.72 -28.31
N GLN A 6 -13.13 -18.73 -27.64
CA GLN A 6 -13.71 -18.57 -26.31
C GLN A 6 -12.66 -18.21 -25.25
N HIS A 7 -11.49 -18.84 -25.29
CA HIS A 7 -10.39 -18.51 -24.37
C HIS A 7 -9.82 -17.11 -24.63
N VAL A 8 -9.75 -16.67 -25.89
CA VAL A 8 -9.31 -15.31 -26.24
C VAL A 8 -10.27 -14.27 -25.69
N VAL A 9 -11.59 -14.46 -25.86
CA VAL A 9 -12.59 -13.54 -25.32
C VAL A 9 -12.56 -13.52 -23.78
N ASN A 10 -12.41 -14.68 -23.13
CA ASN A 10 -12.31 -14.74 -21.68
C ASN A 10 -11.03 -14.06 -21.14
N GLY A 11 -9.90 -14.26 -21.82
CA GLY A 11 -8.65 -13.58 -21.51
C GLY A 11 -8.73 -12.07 -21.70
N LEU A 12 -9.40 -11.60 -22.75
CA LEU A 12 -9.67 -10.18 -22.98
C LEU A 12 -10.56 -9.59 -21.88
N PHE A 13 -11.57 -10.33 -21.43
CA PHE A 13 -12.48 -9.90 -20.38
C PHE A 13 -11.73 -9.66 -19.06
N ILE A 14 -10.98 -10.66 -18.59
CA ILE A 14 -10.16 -10.53 -17.37
C ILE A 14 -9.06 -9.47 -17.55
N GLY A 15 -8.41 -9.44 -18.73
CA GLY A 15 -7.40 -8.44 -19.06
C GLY A 15 -7.94 -7.01 -19.03
N SER A 16 -9.17 -6.78 -19.49
CA SER A 16 -9.82 -5.47 -19.44
C SER A 16 -10.12 -5.00 -18.01
N ILE A 17 -10.48 -5.93 -17.11
CA ILE A 17 -10.67 -5.61 -15.69
C ILE A 17 -9.33 -5.15 -15.10
N TYR A 18 -8.24 -5.87 -15.35
CA TYR A 18 -6.92 -5.46 -14.88
C TYR A 18 -6.41 -4.17 -15.51
N ALA A 19 -6.67 -3.96 -16.81
CA ALA A 19 -6.34 -2.73 -17.49
C ALA A 19 -7.10 -1.53 -16.90
N LEU A 20 -8.38 -1.70 -16.57
CA LEU A 20 -9.20 -0.66 -15.92
C LEU A 20 -8.64 -0.31 -14.53
N VAL A 21 -8.27 -1.32 -13.73
CA VAL A 21 -7.67 -1.11 -12.40
C VAL A 21 -6.34 -0.36 -12.53
N ALA A 22 -5.49 -0.76 -13.47
CA ALA A 22 -4.22 -0.08 -13.72
C ALA A 22 -4.43 1.37 -14.20
N MET A 23 -5.40 1.60 -15.10
CA MET A 23 -5.79 2.94 -15.56
C MET A 23 -6.33 3.80 -14.41
N GLY A 24 -7.08 3.24 -13.47
CA GLY A 24 -7.52 3.96 -12.28
C GLY A 24 -6.35 4.51 -11.47
N LEU A 25 -5.32 3.68 -11.22
CA LEU A 25 -4.12 4.09 -10.50
C LEU A 25 -3.31 5.14 -11.27
N THR A 26 -3.16 4.98 -12.58
CA THR A 26 -2.44 5.97 -13.41
C THR A 26 -3.19 7.29 -13.51
N LEU A 27 -4.52 7.30 -13.57
CA LEU A 27 -5.32 8.52 -13.56
C LEU A 27 -5.20 9.27 -12.24
N ILE A 28 -5.23 8.56 -11.11
CA ILE A 28 -5.01 9.15 -9.77
C ILE A 28 -3.68 9.92 -9.75
N PHE A 29 -2.59 9.28 -10.17
CA PHE A 29 -1.27 9.92 -10.17
C PHE A 29 -1.06 10.93 -11.31
N SER A 30 -1.74 10.78 -12.45
CA SER A 30 -1.61 11.68 -13.60
C SER A 30 -2.31 13.03 -13.37
N VAL A 31 -3.46 13.02 -12.68
CA VAL A 31 -4.19 14.24 -12.34
C VAL A 31 -3.58 14.94 -11.13
N MET A 32 -3.05 14.19 -10.15
CA MET A 32 -2.28 14.76 -9.05
C MET A 32 -0.92 15.25 -9.58
N ARG A 33 -0.86 16.52 -10.01
CA ARG A 33 0.38 17.21 -10.45
C ARG A 33 1.46 17.34 -9.35
N VAL A 34 1.24 16.76 -8.17
CA VAL A 34 2.15 16.73 -7.03
C VAL A 34 2.18 15.30 -6.48
N VAL A 35 3.36 14.70 -6.45
CA VAL A 35 3.58 13.41 -5.77
C VAL A 35 3.42 13.64 -4.27
N ASN A 36 2.43 12.98 -3.66
CA ASN A 36 2.17 13.09 -2.23
C ASN A 36 3.36 12.52 -1.40
N MET A 37 4.21 13.40 -0.87
CA MET A 37 5.32 13.05 0.04
C MET A 37 4.84 12.63 1.45
N ALA A 38 3.54 12.72 1.76
CA ALA A 38 3.01 12.33 3.06
C ALA A 38 3.25 10.85 3.39
N HIS A 39 3.35 9.98 2.38
CA HIS A 39 3.63 8.56 2.59
C HIS A 39 4.99 8.34 3.27
N GLY A 40 6.02 9.09 2.86
CA GLY A 40 7.34 9.03 3.49
C GLY A 40 7.35 9.62 4.91
N HIS A 41 6.57 10.68 5.13
CA HIS A 41 6.47 11.32 6.44
C HIS A 41 5.75 10.43 7.46
N LEU A 42 4.65 9.77 7.05
CA LEU A 42 3.93 8.80 7.88
C LEU A 42 4.81 7.59 8.21
N TYR A 43 5.61 7.10 7.25
CA TYR A 43 6.55 6.01 7.49
C TYR A 43 7.62 6.38 8.53
N MET A 44 8.16 7.61 8.44
CA MET A 44 9.13 8.11 9.42
C MET A 44 8.54 8.23 10.82
N VAL A 45 7.30 8.74 10.95
CA VAL A 45 6.60 8.85 12.23
C VAL A 45 6.34 7.48 12.85
N GLY A 46 5.86 6.51 12.07
CA GLY A 46 5.65 5.14 12.53
C GLY A 46 6.95 4.47 12.99
N GLY A 47 8.04 4.66 12.24
CA GLY A 47 9.38 4.16 12.61
C GLY A 47 9.91 4.78 13.90
N TYR A 48 9.78 6.09 14.08
CA TYR A 48 10.18 6.78 15.31
C TYR A 48 9.34 6.36 16.52
N MET A 49 8.05 6.11 16.34
CA MET A 49 7.19 5.56 17.39
C MET A 49 7.63 4.16 17.81
N CYS A 50 7.95 3.29 16.86
CA CYS A 50 8.51 1.96 17.15
C CYS A 50 9.81 2.10 17.95
N TRP A 51 10.74 2.95 17.50
CA TRP A 51 12.00 3.20 18.21
C TRP A 51 11.76 3.68 19.64
N PHE A 52 10.87 4.67 19.82
CA PHE A 52 10.51 5.21 21.13
C PHE A 52 9.90 4.15 22.05
N MET A 53 8.99 3.32 21.56
CA MET A 53 8.36 2.27 22.37
C MET A 53 9.34 1.16 22.77
N VAL A 54 10.24 0.77 21.86
CA VAL A 54 11.30 -0.20 22.17
C VAL A 54 12.23 0.35 23.25
N HIS A 55 12.71 1.60 23.13
CA HIS A 55 13.71 2.16 24.04
C HIS A 55 13.16 2.57 25.41
N THR A 56 11.90 2.98 25.49
CA THR A 56 11.35 3.60 26.72
C THR A 56 10.44 2.66 27.51
N LEU A 57 9.69 1.77 26.84
CA LEU A 57 8.66 0.94 27.50
C LEU A 57 9.03 -0.54 27.63
N THR A 58 9.58 -1.15 26.58
CA THR A 58 9.59 -2.63 26.51
C THR A 58 10.96 -3.28 26.48
N GLY A 59 11.98 -2.63 25.90
CA GLY A 59 13.30 -3.24 25.67
C GLY A 59 13.31 -4.44 24.68
N ASN A 60 12.13 -4.95 24.30
CA ASN A 60 11.95 -6.05 23.38
C ASN A 60 11.47 -5.55 22.02
N PHE A 61 12.28 -5.84 20.98
CA PHE A 61 12.05 -5.44 19.60
C PHE A 61 10.67 -5.89 19.06
N TRP A 62 10.25 -7.12 19.36
CA TRP A 62 9.03 -7.69 18.80
C TRP A 62 7.77 -7.02 19.33
N LEU A 63 7.72 -6.76 20.65
CA LEU A 63 6.60 -6.06 21.27
C LEU A 63 6.57 -4.58 20.87
N GLY A 64 7.75 -3.96 20.71
CA GLY A 64 7.83 -2.58 20.25
C GLY A 64 7.37 -2.38 18.80
N ILE A 65 7.52 -3.37 17.92
CA ILE A 65 6.91 -3.33 16.59
C ILE A 65 5.39 -3.33 16.67
N ILE A 66 4.79 -4.21 17.47
CA ILE A 66 3.32 -4.32 17.56
C ILE A 66 2.74 -3.02 18.13
N LEU A 67 3.33 -2.53 19.23
CA LEU A 67 2.90 -1.32 19.88
C LEU A 67 3.17 -0.07 19.01
N GLY A 68 4.33 0.01 18.37
CA GLY A 68 4.71 1.10 17.48
C GLY A 68 3.88 1.16 16.21
N ALA A 69 3.53 0.01 15.65
CA ALA A 69 2.60 -0.10 14.52
C ALA A 69 1.18 0.33 14.93
N ALA A 70 0.70 -0.08 16.11
CA ALA A 70 -0.59 0.35 16.63
C ALA A 70 -0.64 1.87 16.90
N GLY A 71 0.44 2.44 17.45
CA GLY A 71 0.57 3.88 17.66
C GLY A 71 0.65 4.66 16.36
N GLY A 72 1.45 4.19 15.39
CA GLY A 72 1.58 4.81 14.07
C GLY A 72 0.28 4.77 13.25
N ALA A 73 -0.48 3.67 13.35
CA ALA A 73 -1.78 3.52 12.70
C ALA A 73 -2.87 4.44 13.27
N GLY A 74 -2.71 4.97 14.49
CA GLY A 74 -3.61 5.97 15.05
C GLY A 74 -3.34 7.41 14.59
N ILE A 75 -2.19 7.66 13.97
CA ILE A 75 -1.74 8.99 13.52
C ILE A 75 -1.97 9.19 12.02
N GLY A 76 -1.88 8.13 11.22
CA GLY A 76 -2.17 8.13 9.77
C GLY A 76 -3.64 7.90 9.47
#